data_AF-A0A2D8VDE6-F1
#
_entry.id   AF-A0A2D8VDE6-F1
#
_cell.length_a   1.000
_cell.length_b   1.000
_cell.length_c   1.000
_cell.angle_alpha   90.00
_cell.angle_beta   90.00
_cell.angle_gamma   90.00
#
_symmetry.space_group_name_H-M   'P 1'
#
loop_
_entity.id
_entity.type
_entity.pdbx_description
1 polymer ?
#
loop_
_entity_poly.entity_id
_entity_poly.type
_entity_poly.pdbx_seq_one_letter_code
_entity_poly.pdbx_strand_id
1 'polypeptide(L)'
;SLLVSEGAEVNARDAEGETPLDQAIGGGTEQAVALLRSLGAKTGAELDAQGKIVGMRLRNHFIDSLQLRFREVPLPDEAKESPWEGHGADGGHPATILSSLDLFDRTGTYSFPSELLDGLGNPGLERVTLTKHGNLLDISMVNGDGAGGHFVLFQVNLPDYRARRFVREVIEDDMTKTHDWMPLKKRSKSWKKPEE
;
A
#
# COMPACT_ATOMS: atom_id res chain seq x y z
N SER A 1 -20.56 -4.77 19.63
CA SER A 1 -19.31 -5.49 19.29
C SER A 1 -19.49 -6.51 18.15
N LEU A 2 -20.32 -6.25 17.13
CA LEU A 2 -20.67 -7.26 16.11
C LEU A 2 -20.28 -6.88 14.66
N LEU A 3 -20.01 -5.60 14.37
CA LEU A 3 -19.83 -5.13 12.98
C LEU A 3 -18.40 -5.26 12.42
N VAL A 4 -17.39 -5.45 13.26
CA VAL A 4 -15.97 -5.43 12.84
C VAL A 4 -15.46 -6.81 12.39
N SER A 5 -16.10 -7.90 12.82
CA SER A 5 -15.73 -9.26 12.42
C SER A 5 -16.11 -9.62 10.98
N GLU A 6 -16.92 -8.79 10.30
CA GLU A 6 -17.47 -9.04 8.97
C GLU A 6 -16.73 -8.30 7.84
N GLY A 7 -15.55 -7.72 8.10
CA GLY A 7 -14.79 -7.00 7.07
C GLY A 7 -15.26 -5.57 6.80
N ALA A 8 -15.99 -4.97 7.74
CA ALA A 8 -16.38 -3.56 7.67
C ALA A 8 -15.14 -2.64 7.58
N GLU A 9 -15.15 -1.73 6.62
CA GLU A 9 -14.08 -0.74 6.44
C GLU A 9 -14.11 0.28 7.59
N VAL A 10 -13.12 0.18 8.48
CA VAL A 10 -13.03 0.96 9.74
C VAL A 10 -12.92 2.48 9.52
N ASN A 11 -12.57 2.90 8.30
CA ASN A 11 -12.39 4.29 7.89
C ASN A 11 -13.35 4.68 6.75
N ALA A 12 -14.40 3.90 6.51
CA ALA A 12 -15.42 4.27 5.54
C ALA A 12 -16.00 5.64 5.92
N ARG A 13 -16.29 6.47 4.92
CA ARG A 13 -16.98 7.74 5.13
C ARG A 13 -18.45 7.57 4.76
N ASP A 14 -19.33 8.10 5.60
CA ASP A 14 -20.75 8.22 5.24
C ASP A 14 -20.98 9.38 4.26
N ALA A 15 -22.25 9.67 3.97
CA ALA A 15 -22.63 10.72 3.01
C ALA A 15 -22.24 12.14 3.47
N GLU A 16 -22.04 12.35 4.77
CA GLU A 16 -21.59 13.62 5.37
C GLU A 16 -20.05 13.70 5.44
N GLY A 17 -19.36 12.63 5.04
CA GLY A 17 -17.90 12.54 5.09
C GLY A 17 -17.37 12.08 6.45
N GLU A 18 -18.23 11.69 7.38
CA GLU A 18 -17.86 11.26 8.73
C GLU A 18 -17.45 9.79 8.73
N THR A 19 -16.39 9.49 9.49
CA THR A 19 -15.95 8.12 9.74
C THR A 19 -16.71 7.52 10.93
N PRO A 20 -16.71 6.18 11.09
CA PRO A 20 -17.20 5.55 12.32
C PRO A 20 -16.60 6.15 13.60
N LEU A 21 -15.37 6.66 13.54
CA LEU A 21 -14.72 7.31 14.68
C LEU A 21 -15.25 8.73 14.92
N ASP A 22 -15.53 9.50 13.87
CA ASP A 22 -16.16 10.83 14.01
C ASP A 22 -17.53 10.69 14.66
N GLN A 23 -18.33 9.72 14.20
CA GLN A 23 -19.63 9.38 14.78
C GLN A 23 -19.52 8.99 16.27
N ALA A 24 -18.52 8.17 16.63
CA ALA A 24 -18.32 7.75 18.01
C ALA A 24 -17.87 8.89 18.94
N ILE A 25 -17.07 9.83 18.42
CA ILE A 25 -16.64 11.03 19.15
C ILE A 25 -17.83 11.99 19.32
N GLY A 26 -18.58 12.27 18.25
CA GLY A 26 -19.77 13.15 18.29
C GLY A 26 -20.87 12.60 19.21
N GLY A 27 -21.02 11.28 19.27
CA GLY A 27 -21.93 10.59 20.18
C GLY A 27 -21.43 10.42 21.62
N GLY A 28 -20.23 10.90 21.97
CA GLY A 28 -19.68 10.85 23.33
C GLY A 28 -19.44 9.44 23.89
N THR A 29 -19.30 8.44 23.02
CA THR A 29 -19.22 7.03 23.44
C THR A 29 -17.76 6.61 23.60
N GLU A 30 -17.14 6.91 24.74
CA GLU A 30 -15.71 6.67 25.00
C GLU A 30 -15.27 5.22 24.72
N GLN A 31 -16.13 4.25 25.06
CA GLN A 31 -15.87 2.82 24.81
C GLN A 31 -15.82 2.49 23.31
N ALA A 32 -16.68 3.12 22.50
CA ALA A 32 -16.68 2.96 21.05
C ALA A 32 -15.49 3.67 20.41
N VAL A 33 -15.14 4.86 20.90
CA VAL A 33 -13.92 5.58 20.48
C VAL A 33 -12.68 4.74 20.74
N ALA A 34 -12.52 4.21 21.96
CA ALA A 34 -11.40 3.37 22.33
C ALA A 34 -11.32 2.10 21.47
N LEU A 35 -12.47 1.44 21.24
CA LEU A 35 -12.55 0.26 20.38
C LEU A 35 -12.16 0.59 18.93
N LEU A 36 -12.73 1.63 18.33
CA LEU A 36 -12.44 2.04 16.96
C LEU A 36 -10.97 2.43 16.79
N ARG A 37 -10.41 3.19 17.72
CA ARG A 37 -8.97 3.52 17.75
C ARG A 37 -8.10 2.26 17.80
N SER A 38 -8.47 1.27 18.61
CA SER A 38 -7.75 -0.01 18.69
C SER A 38 -7.75 -0.79 17.37
N LEU A 39 -8.71 -0.50 16.49
CA LEU A 39 -8.86 -1.09 15.17
C LEU A 39 -8.18 -0.26 14.07
N GLY A 40 -7.48 0.82 14.43
CA GLY A 40 -6.85 1.72 13.48
C GLY A 40 -7.81 2.71 12.81
N ALA A 41 -8.98 2.94 13.41
CA ALA A 41 -9.89 4.00 12.98
C ALA A 41 -9.21 5.37 13.14
N LYS A 42 -9.42 6.21 12.14
CA LYS A 42 -8.95 7.59 12.09
C LYS A 42 -10.14 8.49 11.84
N THR A 43 -10.08 9.70 12.37
CA THR A 43 -11.11 10.70 12.09
C THR A 43 -11.03 11.13 10.63
N GLY A 44 -12.10 11.69 10.10
CA GLY A 44 -12.12 12.34 8.80
C GLY A 44 -10.97 13.33 8.69
N ALA A 45 -10.78 14.16 9.73
CA ALA A 45 -9.70 15.13 9.81
C ALA A 45 -8.29 14.52 9.82
N GLU A 46 -8.07 13.38 10.48
CA GLU A 46 -6.78 12.68 10.47
C GLU A 46 -6.49 12.00 9.13
N LEU A 47 -7.54 11.48 8.49
CA LEU A 47 -7.46 10.93 7.14
C LEU A 47 -7.22 12.05 6.13
N ASP A 48 -7.85 13.21 6.29
CA ASP A 48 -7.62 14.40 5.49
C ASP A 48 -6.22 14.93 5.73
N ALA A 49 -5.73 14.96 6.98
CA ALA A 49 -4.36 15.35 7.33
C ALA A 49 -3.31 14.38 6.76
N GLN A 50 -3.63 13.09 6.66
CA GLN A 50 -2.78 12.12 5.94
C GLN A 50 -2.89 12.24 4.43
N GLY A 51 -4.07 12.59 3.92
CA GLY A 51 -4.29 13.08 2.56
C GLY A 51 -3.59 14.41 2.28
N LYS A 52 -3.17 15.13 3.33
CA LYS A 52 -2.48 16.43 3.30
C LYS A 52 -0.96 16.32 3.23
N ILE A 53 -0.38 15.13 3.03
CA ILE A 53 0.92 15.07 2.37
C ILE A 53 0.66 15.58 0.96
N VAL A 54 1.04 16.83 0.69
CA VAL A 54 0.88 17.46 -0.62
C VAL A 54 1.55 16.56 -1.66
N GLY A 55 0.76 15.99 -2.58
CA GLY A 55 1.25 15.07 -3.60
C GLY A 55 1.21 13.57 -3.23
N MET A 56 0.70 13.16 -2.05
CA MET A 56 0.44 11.74 -1.79
C MET A 56 -0.81 11.27 -2.55
N ARG A 57 -0.74 10.07 -3.11
CA ARG A 57 -1.85 9.38 -3.77
C ARG A 57 -2.05 7.99 -3.17
N LEU A 58 -3.30 7.64 -2.89
CA LEU A 58 -3.71 6.30 -2.49
C LEU A 58 -4.56 5.69 -3.60
N ARG A 59 -4.24 4.47 -4.01
CA ARG A 59 -5.03 3.72 -5.01
C ARG A 59 -5.30 2.31 -4.52
N ASN A 60 -6.56 1.89 -4.67
CA ASN A 60 -6.98 0.53 -4.39
C ASN A 60 -7.24 -0.20 -5.71
N HIS A 61 -6.78 -1.45 -5.80
CA HIS A 61 -7.11 -2.38 -6.88
C HIS A 61 -7.70 -3.65 -6.27
N PHE A 62 -8.63 -4.26 -6.98
CA PHE A 62 -9.40 -5.40 -6.47
C PHE A 62 -9.32 -6.56 -7.46
N ILE A 63 -9.21 -7.77 -6.93
CA ILE A 63 -9.31 -9.02 -7.70
C ILE A 63 -9.89 -10.10 -6.81
N ASP A 64 -10.97 -10.75 -7.25
CA ASP A 64 -11.77 -11.66 -6.43
C ASP A 64 -12.12 -11.01 -5.06
N SER A 65 -11.71 -11.67 -3.97
CA SER A 65 -11.86 -11.21 -2.59
C SER A 65 -10.63 -10.47 -2.05
N LEU A 66 -9.66 -10.13 -2.89
CA LEU A 66 -8.42 -9.47 -2.50
C LEU A 66 -8.50 -7.97 -2.82
N GLN A 67 -8.02 -7.16 -1.90
CA GLN A 67 -7.76 -5.74 -2.13
C GLN A 67 -6.26 -5.47 -2.02
N LEU A 68 -5.72 -4.70 -2.95
CA LEU A 68 -4.36 -4.18 -2.92
C LEU A 68 -4.43 -2.67 -2.75
N ARG A 69 -3.68 -2.11 -1.81
CA ARG A 69 -3.59 -0.67 -1.58
C ARG A 69 -2.18 -0.18 -1.83
N PHE A 70 -2.04 0.73 -2.79
CA PHE A 70 -0.79 1.39 -3.14
C PHE A 70 -0.77 2.79 -2.54
N ARG A 71 0.40 3.21 -2.06
CA ARG A 71 0.66 4.57 -1.60
C ARG A 71 1.84 5.15 -2.36
N GLU A 72 1.55 6.18 -3.12
CA GLU A 72 2.54 7.02 -3.80
C GLU A 72 2.73 8.31 -2.99
N VAL A 73 3.97 8.75 -2.83
CA VAL A 73 4.34 10.00 -2.14
C VAL A 73 5.37 10.76 -2.97
N PRO A 74 5.52 12.09 -2.79
CA PRO A 74 6.63 12.83 -3.39
C PRO A 74 7.98 12.23 -3.01
N LEU A 75 8.94 12.30 -3.93
CA LEU A 75 10.33 11.96 -3.63
C LEU A 75 10.85 12.86 -2.49
N PRO A 76 11.38 12.30 -1.38
CA PRO A 76 11.94 13.09 -0.29
C PRO A 76 13.05 14.03 -0.76
N ASP A 77 13.16 15.22 -0.15
CA ASP A 77 14.13 16.23 -0.57
C ASP A 77 15.57 15.72 -0.46
N GLU A 78 15.87 14.90 0.55
CA GLU A 78 17.19 14.31 0.75
C GLU A 78 17.59 13.35 -0.38
N ALA A 79 16.60 12.70 -1.00
CA ALA A 79 16.81 11.77 -2.12
C ALA A 79 16.97 12.49 -3.47
N LYS A 80 16.75 13.82 -3.53
CA LYS A 80 16.98 14.62 -4.74
C LYS A 80 18.46 14.99 -4.95
N GLU A 81 19.24 14.98 -3.87
CA GLU A 81 20.65 15.36 -3.88
C GLU A 81 21.58 14.24 -4.38
N SER A 82 21.08 13.00 -4.42
CA SER A 82 21.80 11.83 -4.93
C SER A 82 21.15 11.33 -6.22
N PRO A 83 21.94 10.88 -7.22
CA PRO A 83 21.39 10.23 -8.41
C PRO A 83 20.43 9.11 -8.01
N TRP A 84 19.29 9.01 -8.70
CA TRP A 84 18.34 7.94 -8.42
C TRP A 84 19.00 6.58 -8.72
N GLU A 85 19.20 5.77 -7.69
CA GLU A 85 19.77 4.42 -7.82
C GLU A 85 18.71 3.34 -8.12
N GLY A 86 17.49 3.76 -8.48
CA GLY A 86 16.42 2.82 -8.83
C GLY A 86 16.50 2.29 -10.26
N HIS A 87 15.44 1.64 -10.71
CA HIS A 87 15.38 1.04 -12.06
C HIS A 87 15.03 2.11 -13.10
N GLY A 88 15.71 2.10 -14.25
CA GLY A 88 15.47 3.05 -15.34
C GLY A 88 16.73 3.38 -16.14
N ALA A 89 16.52 3.88 -17.35
CA ALA A 89 17.62 4.25 -18.24
C ALA A 89 18.07 5.68 -17.90
N ASP A 90 19.37 5.89 -17.81
CA ASP A 90 20.08 7.18 -17.97
C ASP A 90 20.09 8.24 -16.85
N GLY A 91 19.63 7.93 -15.63
CA GLY A 91 19.88 8.77 -14.45
C GLY A 91 18.79 9.83 -14.20
N GLY A 92 17.53 9.48 -14.48
CA GLY A 92 16.37 10.31 -14.14
C GLY A 92 16.18 10.53 -12.64
N HIS A 93 15.36 11.51 -12.27
CA HIS A 93 14.90 11.71 -10.89
C HIS A 93 13.36 11.69 -10.83
N PRO A 94 12.74 10.68 -10.19
CA PRO A 94 11.29 10.58 -10.19
C PRO A 94 10.66 11.66 -9.31
N ALA A 95 9.48 12.13 -9.69
CA ALA A 95 8.73 13.10 -8.89
C ALA A 95 8.12 12.45 -7.64
N THR A 96 7.76 11.17 -7.74
CA THR A 96 7.11 10.40 -6.68
C THR A 96 7.69 9.00 -6.57
N ILE A 97 7.43 8.33 -5.45
CA ILE A 97 7.87 6.95 -5.20
C ILE A 97 6.71 6.10 -4.68
N LEU A 98 6.75 4.80 -4.95
CA LEU A 98 5.87 3.83 -4.30
C LEU A 98 6.36 3.57 -2.88
N SER A 99 5.69 4.16 -1.90
CA SER A 99 6.09 4.07 -0.48
C SER A 99 5.45 2.93 0.28
N SER A 100 4.27 2.45 -0.13
CA SER A 100 3.66 1.26 0.48
C SER A 100 2.80 0.48 -0.49
N LEU A 101 2.79 -0.84 -0.28
CA LEU A 101 1.86 -1.78 -0.91
C LEU A 101 1.35 -2.74 0.16
N ASP A 102 0.03 -2.78 0.33
CA ASP A 102 -0.64 -3.64 1.30
C ASP A 102 -1.63 -4.57 0.60
N LEU A 103 -1.61 -5.85 0.97
CA LEU A 103 -2.60 -6.86 0.59
C LEU A 103 -3.60 -7.08 1.73
N PHE A 104 -4.88 -7.06 1.39
CA PHE A 104 -5.99 -7.31 2.29
C PHE A 104 -6.74 -8.54 1.81
N ASP A 105 -6.96 -9.48 2.74
CA ASP A 105 -7.84 -10.61 2.55
C ASP A 105 -8.64 -10.88 3.83
N ARG A 106 -9.46 -11.94 3.83
CA ARG A 106 -10.26 -12.37 4.98
C ARG A 106 -9.47 -12.69 6.25
N THR A 107 -8.16 -12.90 6.14
CA THR A 107 -7.28 -13.33 7.24
C THR A 107 -6.49 -12.17 7.85
N GLY A 108 -6.48 -11.01 7.18
CA GLY A 108 -5.91 -9.76 7.70
C GLY A 108 -5.25 -8.89 6.62
N THR A 109 -4.35 -8.02 7.10
CA THR A 109 -3.55 -7.11 6.27
C THR A 109 -2.09 -7.54 6.28
N TYR A 110 -1.49 -7.59 5.09
CA TYR A 110 -0.13 -8.04 4.85
C TYR A 110 0.61 -6.95 4.09
N SER A 111 1.59 -6.33 4.73
CA SER A 111 2.40 -5.25 4.13
C SER A 111 3.58 -5.83 3.39
N PHE A 112 3.86 -5.31 2.20
CA PHE A 112 5.07 -5.62 1.47
C PHE A 112 6.28 -5.01 2.21
N PRO A 113 7.40 -5.74 2.32
CA PRO A 113 8.65 -5.17 2.83
C PRO A 113 9.11 -4.00 1.95
N SER A 114 9.67 -2.96 2.57
CA SER A 114 10.15 -1.75 1.87
C SER A 114 11.19 -2.04 0.80
N GLU A 115 11.98 -3.09 1.00
CA GLU A 115 12.99 -3.61 0.09
C GLU A 115 12.35 -4.04 -1.24
N LEU A 116 11.16 -4.63 -1.23
CA LEU A 116 10.46 -4.93 -2.49
C LEU A 116 9.97 -3.67 -3.21
N LEU A 117 9.86 -2.54 -2.52
CA LEU A 117 9.33 -1.30 -3.07
C LEU A 117 10.42 -0.28 -3.40
N ASP A 118 11.68 -0.61 -3.09
CA ASP A 118 12.82 0.26 -3.35
C ASP A 118 13.00 0.57 -4.84
N GLY A 119 13.54 1.75 -5.16
CA GLY A 119 13.85 2.10 -6.55
C GLY A 119 12.64 2.17 -7.49
N LEU A 120 11.40 2.22 -6.97
CA LEU A 120 10.17 2.31 -7.74
C LEU A 120 9.64 3.75 -7.79
N GLY A 121 10.11 4.49 -8.80
CA GLY A 121 9.73 5.87 -9.07
C GLY A 121 8.49 6.00 -9.96
N ASN A 122 7.84 7.16 -9.89
CA ASN A 122 6.65 7.56 -10.67
C ASN A 122 5.69 6.38 -10.93
N PRO A 123 5.20 5.71 -9.87
CA PRO A 123 4.44 4.49 -10.05
C PRO A 123 3.14 4.79 -10.81
N GLY A 124 2.93 4.13 -11.95
CA GLY A 124 1.76 4.30 -12.79
C GLY A 124 0.52 3.63 -12.22
N LEU A 125 0.03 4.10 -11.06
CA LEU A 125 -1.01 3.43 -10.28
C LEU A 125 -2.33 3.24 -11.05
N GLU A 126 -2.63 4.07 -12.05
CA GLU A 126 -3.80 3.91 -12.92
C GLU A 126 -3.72 2.64 -13.83
N ARG A 127 -2.51 2.11 -14.05
CA ARG A 127 -2.21 1.04 -15.02
C ARG A 127 -1.71 -0.23 -14.34
N VAL A 128 -2.09 -0.45 -13.08
CA VAL A 128 -1.81 -1.72 -12.38
C VAL A 128 -2.74 -2.81 -12.89
N THR A 129 -2.15 -3.93 -13.32
CA THR A 129 -2.88 -5.13 -13.75
C THR A 129 -2.69 -6.23 -12.72
N LEU A 130 -3.80 -6.84 -12.30
CA LEU A 130 -3.82 -7.96 -11.37
C LEU A 130 -4.22 -9.23 -12.14
N THR A 131 -3.41 -10.28 -12.04
CA THR A 131 -3.76 -11.59 -12.62
C THR A 131 -3.55 -12.67 -11.58
N LYS A 132 -4.55 -13.52 -11.36
CA LYS A 132 -4.49 -14.59 -10.36
C LYS A 132 -4.48 -15.95 -11.05
N HIS A 133 -3.52 -16.79 -10.67
CA HIS A 133 -3.34 -18.14 -11.19
C HIS A 133 -3.23 -19.12 -10.03
N GLY A 134 -4.37 -19.67 -9.60
CA GLY A 134 -4.45 -20.55 -8.43
C GLY A 134 -4.02 -19.84 -7.15
N ASN A 135 -2.90 -20.28 -6.58
CA ASN A 135 -2.32 -19.75 -5.35
C ASN A 135 -1.37 -18.55 -5.57
N LEU A 136 -1.14 -18.17 -6.83
CA LEU A 136 -0.27 -17.07 -7.21
C LEU A 136 -1.09 -15.85 -7.62
N LEU A 137 -0.68 -14.68 -7.15
CA LEU A 137 -1.15 -13.39 -7.64
C LEU A 137 0.01 -12.64 -8.29
N ASP A 138 -0.13 -12.31 -9.56
CA ASP A 138 0.76 -11.44 -10.31
C ASP A 138 0.22 -10.01 -10.29
N ILE A 139 1.08 -9.06 -9.93
CA ILE A 139 0.81 -7.63 -9.89
C ILE A 139 1.79 -6.97 -10.85
N SER A 140 1.29 -6.52 -12.00
CA SER A 140 2.11 -5.88 -13.03
C SER A 140 1.84 -4.37 -13.07
N MET A 141 2.90 -3.57 -13.17
CA MET A 141 2.81 -2.12 -13.26
C MET A 141 3.94 -1.53 -14.10
N VAL A 142 3.74 -0.29 -14.55
CA VAL A 142 4.76 0.52 -15.23
C VAL A 142 5.19 1.63 -14.31
N ASN A 143 6.49 1.76 -14.15
CA ASN A 143 7.14 2.75 -13.31
C ASN A 143 8.09 3.59 -14.16
N GLY A 144 8.58 4.70 -13.61
CA GLY A 144 9.56 5.52 -14.31
C GLY A 144 10.41 6.33 -13.36
N ASP A 145 11.63 6.59 -13.75
CA ASP A 145 12.57 7.44 -13.01
C ASP A 145 12.54 8.90 -13.47
N GLY A 146 11.68 9.24 -14.44
CA GLY A 146 11.55 10.60 -14.99
C GLY A 146 12.32 10.82 -16.28
N ALA A 147 13.22 9.91 -16.67
CA ALA A 147 13.90 9.91 -17.95
C ALA A 147 13.52 8.69 -18.82
N GLY A 148 13.27 7.55 -18.18
CA GLY A 148 12.79 6.32 -18.80
C GLY A 148 11.68 5.63 -18.00
N GLY A 149 11.14 4.58 -18.60
CA GLY A 149 10.17 3.69 -17.98
C GLY A 149 10.73 2.29 -17.78
N HIS A 150 10.17 1.54 -16.84
CA HIS A 150 10.46 0.14 -16.62
C HIS A 150 9.19 -0.61 -16.18
N PHE A 151 9.16 -1.90 -16.47
CA PHE A 151 8.07 -2.79 -16.07
C PHE A 151 8.43 -3.48 -14.77
N VAL A 152 7.48 -3.51 -13.84
CA VAL A 152 7.61 -4.20 -12.57
C VAL A 152 6.56 -5.29 -12.48
N LEU A 153 7.00 -6.48 -12.10
CA LEU A 153 6.12 -7.60 -11.76
C LEU A 153 6.41 -8.03 -10.33
N PHE A 154 5.39 -7.96 -9.48
CA PHE A 154 5.39 -8.70 -8.23
C PHE A 154 4.66 -10.01 -8.42
N GLN A 155 5.22 -11.08 -7.86
CA GLN A 155 4.49 -12.33 -7.71
C GLN A 155 4.30 -12.61 -6.24
N VAL A 156 3.06 -12.91 -5.84
CA VAL A 156 2.67 -13.17 -4.47
C VAL A 156 2.19 -14.61 -4.35
N ASN A 157 2.87 -15.41 -3.54
CA ASN A 157 2.37 -16.70 -3.09
C ASN A 157 1.38 -16.42 -1.94
N LEU A 158 0.09 -16.61 -2.21
CA LEU A 158 -0.99 -16.29 -1.29
C LEU A 158 -1.01 -17.20 -0.04
N PRO A 159 -0.82 -18.54 -0.16
CA PRO A 159 -0.73 -19.41 1.02
C PRO A 159 0.39 -19.05 2.01
N ASP A 160 1.57 -18.71 1.49
CA ASP A 160 2.75 -18.45 2.33
C ASP A 160 2.91 -16.98 2.70
N TYR A 161 2.08 -16.10 2.13
CA TYR A 161 2.21 -14.64 2.20
C TYR A 161 3.64 -14.19 1.94
N ARG A 162 4.22 -14.64 0.82
CA ARG A 162 5.54 -14.19 0.35
C ARG A 162 5.41 -13.54 -1.00
N ALA A 163 6.25 -12.54 -1.26
CA ALA A 163 6.32 -11.88 -2.55
C ALA A 163 7.74 -11.83 -3.09
N ARG A 164 7.89 -11.80 -4.41
CA ARG A 164 9.16 -11.58 -5.12
C ARG A 164 8.95 -10.54 -6.21
N ARG A 165 10.03 -9.90 -6.66
CA ARG A 165 9.98 -8.83 -7.67
C ARG A 165 10.87 -9.12 -8.87
N PHE A 166 10.34 -8.82 -10.04
CA PHE A 166 11.06 -8.77 -11.29
C PHE A 166 10.95 -7.36 -11.89
N VAL A 167 12.01 -6.93 -12.56
CA VAL A 167 12.06 -5.66 -13.28
C VAL A 167 12.60 -5.92 -14.68
N ARG A 168 11.99 -5.26 -15.67
CA ARG A 168 12.48 -5.21 -17.05
C ARG A 168 12.50 -3.76 -17.50
N GLU A 169 13.67 -3.29 -17.93
CA GLU A 169 13.80 -1.99 -18.56
C GLU A 169 13.15 -2.00 -19.94
N VAL A 170 12.62 -0.86 -20.42
CA VAL A 170 11.98 -0.83 -21.75
C VAL A 170 12.97 -1.15 -22.89
N ILE A 171 14.27 -0.97 -22.65
CA ILE A 171 15.34 -1.20 -23.64
C ILE A 171 15.83 -2.66 -23.63
N GLU A 172 15.50 -3.44 -22.59
CA GLU A 172 15.85 -4.87 -22.47
C GLU A 172 14.62 -5.76 -22.61
N ASP A 173 14.72 -6.87 -23.35
CA ASP A 173 13.55 -7.72 -23.63
C ASP A 173 13.18 -8.68 -22.47
N ASP A 174 14.13 -8.99 -21.58
CA ASP A 174 13.98 -10.03 -20.55
C ASP A 174 13.66 -9.47 -19.14
N MET A 175 12.82 -10.18 -18.39
CA MET A 175 12.53 -9.86 -16.98
C MET A 175 13.66 -10.34 -16.07
N THR A 176 14.32 -9.42 -15.38
CA THR A 176 15.35 -9.72 -14.38
C THR A 176 14.73 -9.84 -13.00
N LYS A 177 14.99 -10.97 -12.31
CA LYS A 177 14.58 -11.14 -10.90
C LYS A 177 15.45 -10.25 -10.02
N THR A 178 14.85 -9.25 -9.39
CA THR A 178 15.57 -8.29 -8.51
C THR A 178 15.49 -8.69 -7.06
N HIS A 179 14.40 -9.33 -6.65
CA HIS A 179 14.19 -9.80 -5.29
C HIS A 179 13.61 -11.21 -5.33
N ASP A 180 14.14 -12.10 -4.47
CA ASP A 180 13.54 -13.41 -4.27
C ASP A 180 12.36 -13.35 -3.27
N TRP A 181 11.77 -14.50 -2.95
CA TRP A 181 10.65 -14.62 -2.04
C TRP A 181 10.95 -14.01 -0.67
N MET A 182 10.30 -12.90 -0.34
CA MET A 182 10.34 -12.24 0.96
C MET A 182 8.98 -12.35 1.66
N PRO A 183 8.94 -12.54 2.99
CA PRO A 183 7.69 -12.60 3.73
C PRO A 183 6.99 -11.23 3.72
N LEU A 184 5.68 -11.25 3.49
CA LEU A 184 4.82 -10.11 3.76
C LEU A 184 4.61 -10.02 5.27
N LYS A 185 4.70 -8.81 5.81
CA LYS A 185 4.54 -8.57 7.24
C LYS A 185 3.05 -8.51 7.56
N LYS A 186 2.55 -9.55 8.22
CA LYS A 186 1.20 -9.51 8.80
C LYS A 186 1.17 -8.40 9.85
N ARG A 187 0.28 -7.42 9.69
CA ARG A 187 0.08 -6.39 10.71
C ARG A 187 -0.63 -7.03 11.89
N SER A 188 0.06 -7.19 13.03
CA SER A 188 -0.57 -7.65 14.26
C SER A 188 -1.56 -6.59 14.74
N LYS A 189 -2.70 -7.04 15.29
CA LYS A 189 -3.53 -6.17 16.13
C LYS A 189 -2.69 -5.82 17.35
N SER A 190 -2.13 -4.61 17.41
CA SER A 190 -1.40 -4.15 18.59
C SER A 190 -2.39 -3.85 19.71
N TRP A 191 -2.80 -4.89 20.43
CA TRP A 191 -3.49 -4.74 21.72
C TRP A 191 -2.42 -4.72 22.81
N LYS A 192 -2.18 -3.56 23.42
CA LYS A 192 -1.65 -3.50 24.78
C LYS A 192 -2.84 -3.36 25.72
N LYS A 193 -2.99 -4.29 26.65
CA LYS A 193 -4.00 -4.23 27.71
C LYS A 193 -3.71 -2.95 28.52
N PRO A 194 -4.70 -2.08 28.79
CA PRO A 194 -4.51 -1.03 29.79
C PRO A 194 -4.17 -1.72 31.12
N GLU A 195 -3.11 -1.26 31.78
CA GLU A 195 -2.84 -1.64 33.17
C GLU A 195 -3.99 -1.11 34.04
N GLU A 196 -4.40 -1.93 35.02
CA GLU A 196 -5.58 -1.73 35.88
C GLU A 196 -5.49 -0.47 36.76
#